data_AF-A0AAQ0TKI6-F1
#
_entry.id   AF-A0AAQ0TKI6-F1
#
_cell.length_a   1.000
_cell.length_b   1.000
_cell.length_c   1.000
_cell.angle_alpha   90.00
_cell.angle_beta   90.00
_cell.angle_gamma   90.00
#
_symmetry.space_group_name_H-M   'P 1'
#
loop_
_entity.id
_entity.type
_entity.pdbx_description
1 polymer ?
#
loop_
_entity_poly.entity_id
_entity_poly.type
_entity_poly.pdbx_seq_one_letter_code
_entity_poly.pdbx_strand_id
1 'polypeptide(L)'
;MKLTDEQVQSIVDDIVSKMEAIIEDPCDGDYSDFECYEDEYGRCSNYGSRTLNETLDEICIDGLPGIPADDSDIYISADYVVDIDFHDDYDPGDYWTPPSGGIELDKVKAYIEDVDVEISVLNQETDEYEDVEVSEEQRKLIVAKVNDQICPTNKKEVA
;
A
#
# COMPACT_ATOMS: atom_id res chain seq x y z
N MET A 1 5.52 13.85 -24.17
CA MET A 1 6.87 13.43 -23.68
C MET A 1 6.82 11.98 -23.17
N LYS A 2 7.92 11.25 -22.91
CA LYS A 2 7.89 9.94 -22.22
C LYS A 2 8.62 10.03 -20.88
N LEU A 3 8.22 9.22 -19.91
CA LEU A 3 8.94 9.11 -18.64
C LEU A 3 10.37 8.60 -18.84
N THR A 4 11.31 9.22 -18.14
CA THR A 4 12.70 8.74 -18.04
C THR A 4 12.82 7.61 -17.03
N ASP A 5 13.89 6.82 -17.10
CA ASP A 5 14.14 5.74 -16.14
C ASP A 5 14.26 6.26 -14.70
N GLU A 6 14.78 7.48 -14.52
CA GLU A 6 14.90 8.13 -13.21
C GLU A 6 13.53 8.52 -12.65
N GLN A 7 12.63 9.03 -13.49
CA GLN A 7 11.26 9.35 -13.10
C GLN A 7 10.47 8.08 -12.77
N VAL A 8 10.60 7.03 -13.58
CA VAL A 8 10.02 5.71 -13.30
C VAL A 8 10.51 5.18 -11.95
N GLN A 9 11.81 5.30 -11.65
CA GLN A 9 12.35 4.84 -10.38
C GLN A 9 11.83 5.68 -9.21
N SER A 10 11.70 7.00 -9.36
CA SER A 10 11.11 7.88 -8.34
C SER A 10 9.67 7.47 -7.99
N ILE A 11 8.85 7.14 -9.00
CA ILE A 11 7.48 6.64 -8.79
C ILE A 11 7.50 5.32 -8.03
N VAL A 12 8.37 4.39 -8.44
CA VAL A 12 8.54 3.09 -7.76
C VAL A 12 8.93 3.28 -6.30
N ASP A 13 9.92 4.13 -6.03
CA ASP A 13 10.45 4.35 -4.68
C ASP A 13 9.40 4.97 -3.74
N ASP A 14 8.60 5.91 -4.24
CA ASP A 14 7.52 6.51 -3.45
C ASP A 14 6.37 5.52 -3.17
N ILE A 15 5.94 4.75 -4.18
CA ILE A 15 4.94 3.69 -3.98
C ILE A 15 5.45 2.67 -2.96
N VAL A 16 6.70 2.21 -3.08
CA VAL A 16 7.30 1.27 -2.13
C VAL A 16 7.31 1.85 -0.71
N SER A 17 7.76 3.10 -0.54
CA SER A 17 7.81 3.73 0.78
C SER A 17 6.43 3.83 1.43
N LYS A 18 5.40 4.19 0.67
CA LYS A 18 4.02 4.28 1.18
C LYS A 18 3.42 2.90 1.48
N MET A 19 3.67 1.93 0.61
CA MET A 19 3.25 0.54 0.84
C MET A 19 3.96 -0.09 2.03
N GLU A 20 5.23 0.23 2.28
CA GLU A 20 5.93 -0.23 3.48
C GLU A 20 5.21 0.26 4.74
N ALA A 21 4.78 1.53 4.79
CA ALA A 21 4.01 2.07 5.90
C ALA A 21 2.67 1.33 6.11
N ILE A 22 1.95 1.02 5.01
CA ILE A 22 0.73 0.22 5.05
C ILE A 22 1.01 -1.20 5.55
N ILE A 23 2.12 -1.83 5.15
CA ILE A 23 2.49 -3.16 5.65
C ILE A 23 2.85 -3.12 7.15
N GLU A 24 3.42 -2.01 7.64
CA GLU A 24 3.75 -1.88 9.06
C GLU A 24 2.51 -1.73 9.94
N ASP A 25 1.49 -1.03 9.46
CA ASP A 25 0.25 -0.76 10.18
C ASP A 25 -0.95 -0.69 9.22
N PRO A 26 -1.47 -1.85 8.76
CA PRO A 26 -2.47 -1.91 7.69
C PRO A 26 -3.85 -1.36 8.09
N CYS A 27 -4.05 -1.04 9.36
CA CYS A 27 -5.30 -0.48 9.87
C CYS A 27 -5.11 0.84 10.63
N ASP A 28 -3.95 1.50 10.51
CA ASP A 28 -3.63 2.76 11.21
C ASP A 28 -3.94 2.71 12.72
N GLY A 29 -3.64 1.56 13.34
CA GLY A 29 -3.90 1.29 14.74
C GLY A 29 -5.34 0.92 15.11
N ASP A 30 -6.29 0.88 14.17
CA ASP A 30 -7.69 0.49 14.40
C ASP A 30 -8.00 -0.92 13.91
N TYR A 31 -7.76 -1.90 14.79
CA TYR A 31 -8.07 -3.31 14.53
C TYR A 31 -9.48 -3.72 15.00
N SER A 32 -10.36 -2.75 15.31
CA SER A 32 -11.67 -3.06 15.91
C SER A 32 -12.59 -3.92 15.04
N ASP A 33 -12.44 -3.81 13.71
CA ASP A 33 -13.17 -4.61 12.73
C ASP A 33 -12.67 -6.07 12.64
N PHE A 34 -11.56 -6.42 13.28
CA PHE A 34 -11.04 -7.80 13.30
C PHE A 34 -11.80 -8.57 14.38
N GLU A 35 -13.09 -8.79 14.13
CA GLU A 35 -13.94 -9.53 15.05
C GLU A 35 -13.67 -11.04 14.94
N CYS A 36 -13.53 -11.69 16.09
CA CYS A 36 -13.47 -13.14 16.20
C CYS A 36 -14.72 -13.79 15.58
N TYR A 37 -14.52 -14.68 14.61
CA TYR A 37 -15.61 -15.38 13.92
C TYR A 37 -16.27 -16.38 14.86
N GLU A 38 -17.51 -16.11 15.28
CA GLU A 38 -18.37 -17.07 15.97
C GLU A 38 -19.05 -17.96 14.92
N ASP A 39 -18.71 -19.25 14.90
CA ASP A 39 -19.35 -20.20 13.98
C ASP A 39 -20.84 -20.41 14.29
N GLU A 40 -21.55 -21.10 13.41
CA GLU A 40 -22.98 -21.42 13.60
C GLU A 40 -23.29 -22.25 14.87
N TYR A 41 -22.27 -22.76 15.56
CA TYR A 41 -22.35 -23.50 16.82
C TYR A 41 -21.93 -22.67 18.05
N GLY A 42 -21.65 -21.39 17.89
CA GLY A 42 -21.24 -20.50 18.97
C GLY A 42 -19.78 -20.62 19.38
N ARG A 43 -18.91 -21.13 18.49
CA ARG A 43 -17.47 -21.23 18.77
C ARG A 43 -16.75 -20.03 18.20
N CYS A 44 -16.13 -19.25 19.07
CA CYS A 44 -15.24 -18.17 18.66
C CYS A 44 -13.91 -18.78 18.17
N SER A 45 -13.53 -18.47 16.93
CA SER A 45 -12.17 -18.71 16.44
C SER A 45 -11.30 -17.52 16.84
N ASN A 46 -10.13 -17.83 17.41
CA ASN A 46 -9.15 -16.83 17.80
C ASN A 46 -8.16 -16.52 16.66
N TYR A 47 -8.56 -16.76 15.41
CA TYR A 47 -7.78 -16.52 14.21
C TYR A 47 -8.72 -16.07 13.10
N GLY A 48 -8.21 -15.25 12.19
CA GLY A 48 -8.95 -14.70 11.08
C GLY A 48 -8.05 -14.24 9.95
N SER A 49 -8.67 -13.91 8.83
CA SER A 49 -8.01 -13.31 7.68
C SER A 49 -8.87 -12.18 7.13
N ARG A 50 -8.26 -11.07 6.75
CA ARG A 50 -8.92 -9.93 6.10
C ARG A 50 -8.15 -9.53 4.85
N THR A 51 -8.89 -9.17 3.80
CA THR A 51 -8.32 -8.55 2.60
C THR A 51 -8.82 -7.13 2.49
N LEU A 52 -7.91 -6.18 2.34
CA LEU A 52 -8.17 -4.78 2.03
C LEU A 52 -7.87 -4.55 0.55
N ASN A 53 -8.76 -3.83 -0.14
CA ASN A 53 -8.55 -3.42 -1.53
C ASN A 53 -8.81 -1.91 -1.58
N GLU A 54 -7.76 -1.14 -1.83
CA GLU A 54 -7.79 0.32 -1.74
C GLU A 54 -6.89 0.94 -2.80
N THR A 55 -6.93 2.27 -2.91
CA THR A 55 -6.14 3.05 -3.86
C THR A 55 -5.17 3.94 -3.09
N LEU A 56 -3.92 3.91 -3.50
CA LEU A 56 -2.86 4.79 -3.02
C LEU A 56 -2.83 6.04 -3.90
N ASP A 57 -3.12 7.19 -3.30
CA ASP A 57 -3.10 8.48 -3.99
C ASP A 57 -1.82 9.30 -3.67
N GLU A 58 -1.71 10.45 -4.35
CA GLU A 58 -0.67 11.46 -4.10
C GLU A 58 0.75 10.92 -4.27
N ILE A 59 0.96 10.05 -5.26
CA ILE A 59 2.29 9.53 -5.58
C ILE A 59 3.07 10.63 -6.32
N CYS A 60 4.26 10.96 -5.83
CA CYS A 60 5.16 11.97 -6.40
C CYS A 60 4.53 13.36 -6.55
N ILE A 61 3.62 13.74 -5.63
CA ILE A 61 2.94 15.04 -5.64
C ILE A 61 3.91 16.23 -5.52
N ASP A 62 5.08 16.03 -4.90
CA ASP A 62 6.13 17.04 -4.75
C ASP A 62 6.94 17.26 -6.04
N GLY A 63 6.63 16.53 -7.11
CA GLY A 63 7.30 16.62 -8.40
C GLY A 63 8.05 15.34 -8.76
N LEU A 64 8.53 15.31 -10.00
CA LEU A 64 9.38 14.25 -10.51
C LEU A 64 10.76 14.81 -10.87
N PRO A 65 11.81 13.97 -10.95
CA PRO A 65 13.11 14.41 -11.44
C PRO A 65 12.99 15.13 -12.80
N GLY A 66 13.37 16.41 -12.83
CA GLY A 66 13.28 17.28 -14.02
C GLY A 66 11.90 17.89 -14.30
N ILE A 67 10.90 17.62 -13.46
CA ILE A 67 9.54 18.18 -13.55
C ILE A 67 9.17 18.76 -12.18
N PRO A 68 9.33 20.08 -11.98
CA PRO A 68 8.98 20.72 -10.71
C PRO A 68 7.46 20.81 -10.56
N ALA A 69 6.94 20.57 -9.35
CA ALA A 69 5.51 20.59 -9.04
C ALA A 69 4.81 21.91 -9.40
N ASP A 70 5.50 23.04 -9.29
CA ASP A 70 4.92 24.35 -9.61
C ASP A 70 4.60 24.53 -11.11
N ASP A 71 5.26 23.78 -11.98
CA ASP A 71 5.10 23.84 -13.44
C ASP A 71 4.44 22.57 -14.00
N SER A 72 3.84 21.74 -13.15
CA SER A 72 3.24 20.47 -13.58
C SER A 72 1.99 20.10 -12.79
N ASP A 73 1.05 19.46 -13.47
CA ASP A 73 -0.04 18.74 -12.83
C ASP A 73 0.31 17.25 -12.84
N ILE A 74 0.49 16.66 -11.66
CA ILE A 74 0.89 15.25 -11.49
C ILE A 74 -0.21 14.54 -10.73
N TYR A 75 -0.87 13.61 -11.42
CA TYR A 75 -1.84 12.71 -10.82
C TYR A 75 -1.38 11.27 -11.05
N ILE A 76 -0.92 10.65 -9.97
CA ILE A 76 -0.44 9.27 -9.98
C ILE A 76 -1.12 8.54 -8.83
N SER A 77 -1.77 7.43 -9.17
CA SER A 77 -2.46 6.56 -8.22
C SER A 77 -2.11 5.09 -8.46
N ALA A 78 -2.19 4.27 -7.42
CA ALA A 78 -1.91 2.84 -7.50
C ALA A 78 -2.95 2.03 -6.73
N ASP A 79 -3.59 1.07 -7.39
CA ASP A 79 -4.52 0.16 -6.73
C ASP A 79 -3.74 -0.96 -6.04
N TYR A 80 -4.03 -1.19 -4.77
CA TYR A 80 -3.30 -2.13 -3.94
C TYR A 80 -4.22 -3.06 -3.16
N VAL A 81 -3.70 -4.25 -2.87
CA VAL A 81 -4.36 -5.27 -2.08
C VAL A 81 -3.47 -5.67 -0.93
N VAL A 82 -4.05 -5.76 0.27
CA VAL A 82 -3.38 -6.24 1.48
C VAL A 82 -4.16 -7.40 2.07
N ASP A 83 -3.54 -8.57 2.09
CA ASP A 83 -4.01 -9.74 2.81
C ASP A 83 -3.36 -9.79 4.20
N ILE A 84 -4.20 -9.92 5.22
CA ILE A 84 -3.82 -9.88 6.62
C ILE A 84 -4.32 -11.15 7.28
N ASP A 85 -3.42 -11.96 7.82
CA ASP A 85 -3.74 -13.05 8.74
C ASP A 85 -3.46 -12.56 10.17
N PHE A 86 -4.37 -12.85 11.09
CA PHE A 86 -4.27 -12.43 12.48
C PHE A 86 -4.78 -13.49 13.45
N HIS A 87 -4.33 -13.41 14.69
CA HIS A 87 -4.89 -14.14 15.80
C HIS A 87 -5.23 -13.20 16.96
N ASP A 88 -6.13 -13.67 17.83
CA ASP A 88 -6.47 -13.01 19.08
C ASP A 88 -5.90 -13.87 20.22
N ASP A 89 -4.93 -13.34 20.96
CA ASP A 89 -4.35 -14.00 22.13
C ASP A 89 -5.08 -13.61 23.44
N TYR A 90 -6.18 -12.85 23.35
CA TYR A 90 -7.02 -12.51 24.50
C TYR A 90 -7.60 -13.77 25.16
N ASP A 91 -7.14 -14.05 26.39
CA ASP A 91 -7.67 -15.14 27.22
C ASP A 91 -8.68 -14.61 28.26
N PRO A 92 -10.01 -14.76 28.02
CA PRO A 92 -11.03 -14.35 28.99
C PRO A 92 -11.05 -15.23 30.25
N GLY A 93 -10.30 -16.34 30.27
CA GLY A 93 -10.17 -17.28 31.38
C GLY A 93 -9.03 -16.97 32.35
N ASP A 94 -8.15 -16.01 32.03
CA ASP A 94 -7.09 -15.60 32.95
C ASP A 94 -7.60 -14.58 33.97
N TYR A 95 -8.02 -15.08 35.13
CA TYR A 95 -8.51 -14.27 36.26
C TYR A 95 -7.40 -13.82 37.22
N TRP A 96 -6.14 -14.20 36.98
CA TRP A 96 -5.02 -13.98 37.90
C TRP A 96 -4.11 -12.83 37.45
N THR A 97 -4.02 -12.60 36.16
CA THR A 97 -3.27 -11.52 35.53
C THR A 97 -4.26 -10.48 34.98
N PRO A 98 -3.93 -9.17 34.91
CA PRO A 98 -4.77 -8.23 34.16
C PRO A 98 -4.96 -8.80 32.74
N PRO A 99 -6.15 -8.66 32.12
CA PRO A 99 -6.34 -9.13 30.76
C PRO A 99 -5.23 -8.55 29.88
N SER A 100 -4.37 -9.43 29.40
CA SER A 100 -3.26 -9.13 28.51
C SER A 100 -3.52 -9.89 27.21
N GLY A 101 -3.29 -9.23 26.09
CA GLY A 101 -3.54 -9.77 24.76
C GLY A 101 -4.45 -8.86 23.93
N GLY A 102 -4.79 -9.32 22.74
CA GLY A 102 -5.57 -8.67 21.72
C GLY A 102 -5.23 -9.23 20.34
N ILE A 103 -5.61 -8.48 19.31
CA ILE A 103 -5.32 -8.86 17.93
C ILE A 103 -3.83 -8.67 17.64
N GLU A 104 -3.18 -9.76 17.24
CA GLU A 104 -1.80 -9.81 16.77
C GLU A 104 -1.79 -10.19 15.28
N LEU A 105 -0.98 -9.48 14.49
CA LEU A 105 -0.85 -9.75 13.06
C LEU A 105 0.17 -10.86 12.83
N ASP A 106 -0.29 -12.00 12.31
CA ASP A 106 0.57 -13.13 11.97
C ASP A 106 1.31 -12.90 10.66
N LYS A 107 0.61 -12.28 9.70
CA LYS A 107 1.12 -12.14 8.34
C LYS A 107 0.42 -11.00 7.63
N VAL A 108 1.22 -10.16 6.99
CA VAL A 108 0.75 -9.13 6.07
C VAL A 108 1.41 -9.37 4.72
N LYS A 109 0.60 -9.45 3.68
CA LYS A 109 1.04 -9.57 2.29
C LYS A 109 0.39 -8.45 1.50
N ALA A 110 1.19 -7.65 0.82
CA ALA A 110 0.67 -6.60 -0.02
C ALA A 110 1.18 -6.72 -1.45
N TYR A 111 0.37 -6.29 -2.42
CA TYR A 111 0.76 -6.17 -3.81
C TYR A 111 -0.02 -5.03 -4.49
N ILE A 112 0.57 -4.46 -5.53
CA ILE A 112 -0.06 -3.50 -6.44
C ILE A 112 -0.70 -4.26 -7.60
N GLU A 113 -1.95 -3.91 -7.93
CA GLU A 113 -2.68 -4.44 -9.08
C GLU A 113 -2.47 -3.61 -10.34
N ASP A 114 -2.61 -2.28 -10.22
CA ASP A 114 -2.47 -1.36 -11.33
C ASP A 114 -1.91 -0.01 -10.86
N VAL A 115 -1.37 0.76 -11.82
CA VAL A 115 -0.88 2.11 -11.59
C VAL A 115 -1.39 3.01 -12.70
N ASP A 116 -2.10 4.06 -12.33
CA ASP A 116 -2.49 5.13 -13.23
C ASP A 116 -1.52 6.32 -13.10
N VAL A 117 -1.15 6.87 -14.25
CA VAL A 117 -0.15 7.94 -14.35
C VAL A 117 -0.64 8.95 -15.38
N GLU A 118 -0.97 10.14 -14.89
CA GLU A 118 -1.34 11.31 -15.67
C GLU A 118 -0.42 12.47 -15.25
N ILE A 119 0.36 12.99 -16.20
CA ILE A 119 1.30 14.09 -15.94
C ILE A 119 1.20 15.09 -17.07
N SER A 120 0.96 16.35 -16.74
CA SER A 120 0.92 17.47 -17.68
C SER A 120 1.95 18.51 -17.25
N VAL A 121 2.84 18.92 -18.14
CA VAL A 121 3.95 19.86 -17.84
C VAL A 121 3.77 21.14 -18.65
N LEU A 122 3.93 22.29 -18.00
CA LEU A 122 3.87 23.59 -18.67
C LEU A 122 5.10 23.78 -19.58
N ASN A 123 4.87 23.90 -20.89
CA ASN A 123 5.90 24.28 -21.83
C ASN A 123 6.04 25.81 -21.87
N GLN A 124 7.15 26.31 -21.30
CA GLN A 124 7.43 27.75 -21.22
C GLN A 124 7.64 28.43 -22.58
N GLU A 125 7.92 27.69 -23.65
CA GLU A 125 8.07 28.25 -25.00
C GLU A 125 6.72 28.50 -25.69
N THR A 126 5.73 27.64 -25.42
CA THR A 126 4.40 27.69 -26.04
C THR A 126 3.32 28.27 -25.12
N ASP A 127 3.59 28.36 -23.81
CA ASP A 127 2.62 28.71 -22.75
C ASP A 127 1.43 27.73 -22.70
N GLU A 128 1.66 26.48 -23.12
CA GLU A 128 0.67 25.40 -23.16
C GLU A 128 1.15 24.21 -22.32
N TYR A 129 0.21 23.47 -21.72
CA TYR A 129 0.51 22.21 -21.03
C TYR A 129 0.66 21.07 -22.04
N GLU A 130 1.72 20.28 -21.87
CA GLU A 130 1.99 19.09 -22.67
C GLU A 130 1.91 17.83 -21.81
N ASP A 131 1.13 16.86 -22.27
CA ASP A 131 0.98 15.59 -21.58
C ASP A 131 2.22 14.69 -21.78
N VAL A 132 2.61 14.03 -20.69
CA VAL A 132 3.59 12.95 -20.71
C VAL A 132 2.84 11.66 -21.04
N GLU A 133 3.11 11.13 -22.23
CA GLU A 133 2.55 9.86 -22.67
C GLU A 133 3.27 8.72 -21.94
N VAL A 134 2.52 8.03 -21.08
CA VAL A 134 2.99 6.85 -20.34
C VAL A 134 2.44 5.61 -21.02
N SER A 135 3.34 4.81 -21.57
CA SER A 135 2.96 3.57 -22.24
C SER A 135 2.49 2.49 -21.25
N GLU A 136 1.61 1.59 -21.69
CA GLU A 136 1.23 0.42 -20.87
C GLU A 136 2.43 -0.42 -20.43
N GLU A 137 3.48 -0.50 -21.26
CA GLU A 137 4.70 -1.23 -20.92
C GLU A 137 5.42 -0.60 -19.72
N GLN A 138 5.42 0.74 -19.62
CA GLN A 138 5.98 1.45 -18.47
C GLN A 138 5.13 1.26 -17.22
N ARG A 139 3.80 1.31 -17.32
CA ARG A 139 2.90 1.03 -16.18
C ARG A 139 3.12 -0.39 -15.64
N LYS A 140 3.15 -1.39 -16.53
CA LYS A 140 3.46 -2.79 -16.17
C LYS A 140 4.84 -2.96 -15.56
N LEU A 141 5.84 -2.21 -16.04
CA LEU A 141 7.18 -2.21 -15.48
C LEU A 141 7.20 -1.63 -14.06
N ILE A 142 6.48 -0.53 -13.81
CA ILE A 142 6.34 0.07 -12.47
C ILE A 142 5.71 -0.96 -11.53
N VAL A 143 4.56 -1.53 -11.89
CA VAL A 143 3.86 -2.56 -11.09
C VAL A 143 4.80 -3.73 -10.75
N ALA A 144 5.52 -4.27 -11.74
CA ALA A 144 6.44 -5.37 -11.52
C ALA A 144 7.60 -4.99 -10.58
N LYS A 145 8.21 -3.81 -10.79
CA LYS A 145 9.31 -3.32 -9.95
C LYS A 145 8.88 -3.04 -8.52
N VAL A 146 7.68 -2.51 -8.33
CA VAL A 146 7.12 -2.28 -7.00
C VAL A 146 6.90 -3.63 -6.33
N ASN A 147 6.13 -4.54 -6.96
CA ASN A 147 5.83 -5.87 -6.41
C ASN A 147 7.09 -6.70 -6.07
N ASP A 148 8.17 -6.56 -6.83
CA ASP A 148 9.46 -7.19 -6.52
C ASP A 148 10.13 -6.61 -5.26
N GLN A 149 9.88 -5.34 -4.92
CA GLN A 149 10.48 -4.62 -3.80
C GLN A 149 9.65 -4.67 -2.51
N ILE A 150 8.32 -4.64 -2.59
CA ILE A 150 7.42 -4.83 -1.43
C ILE A 150 7.30 -6.29 -0.96
N CYS A 151 8.01 -7.23 -1.61
CA CYS A 151 7.97 -8.65 -1.28
C CYS A 151 8.22 -8.93 0.21
N PRO A 152 7.53 -9.92 0.80
CA PRO A 152 6.90 -9.82 2.10
C PRO A 152 7.93 -9.60 3.20
N THR A 153 7.76 -8.49 3.91
CA THR A 153 8.29 -8.36 5.25
C THR A 153 7.69 -9.50 6.06
N ASN A 154 8.46 -10.59 6.24
CA ASN A 154 8.22 -11.59 7.28
C ASN A 154 8.39 -10.85 8.63
N LYS A 155 7.47 -9.95 8.97
CA LYS A 155 7.41 -9.36 10.29
C LYS A 155 6.86 -10.42 11.21
N LYS A 156 7.83 -11.16 11.77
CA LYS A 156 7.76 -12.02 12.95
C LYS A 156 6.61 -13.02 12.94
N GLU A 157 6.94 -14.27 12.58
CA GLU A 157 6.35 -15.40 13.31
C GLU A 157 6.61 -15.15 14.80
N VAL A 158 5.58 -14.69 15.53
CA VAL A 158 5.62 -14.67 16.98
C VAL A 158 5.35 -16.11 17.40
N ALA A 159 6.43 -16.83 17.67
CA ALA A 159 6.44 -18.23 18.10
C ALA A 159 5.91 -18.43 19.52
#